data_AF-A0A527HF36-F1
#
_entry.id   AF-A0A527HF36-F1
#
_cell.length_a   1.000
_cell.length_b   1.000
_cell.length_c   1.000
_cell.angle_alpha   90.00
_cell.angle_beta   90.00
_cell.angle_gamma   90.00
#
_symmetry.space_group_name_H-M   'P 1'
#
loop_
_entity.id
_entity.type
_entity.pdbx_description
1 polymer ?
#
loop_
_entity_poly.entity_id
_entity_poly.type
_entity_poly.pdbx_seq_one_letter_code
_entity_poly.pdbx_strand_id
1 'polypeptide(L)' 'MIAKLVLQTFVWFGAMGALLFLSAGTLHWPGAWVYLVGMV' A
#
# COMPACT_ATOMS: atom_id res chain seq x y z
N MET A 1 14.95 9.12 14.96
CA MET A 1 14.88 7.65 15.11
C MET A 1 13.45 7.13 14.92
N ILE A 2 12.47 7.54 15.74
CA ILE A 2 11.08 7.06 15.65
C ILE A 2 10.36 7.48 14.36
N ALA A 3 10.50 8.73 13.93
CA ALA A 3 9.86 9.20 12.68
C ALA A 3 10.28 8.38 11.45
N LYS A 4 11.54 7.92 11.41
CA LYS A 4 12.06 7.03 10.36
C LYS A 4 11.39 5.66 10.41
N LEU A 5 11.21 5.08 11.61
CA LEU A 5 10.52 3.80 11.78
C LEU A 5 9.05 3.91 11.34
N VAL A 6 8.37 4.96 11.76
CA VAL A 6 6.97 5.23 11.36
C VAL A 6 6.87 5.34 9.84
N LEU A 7 7.75 6.11 9.19
CA LEU A 7 7.79 6.22 7.73
C LEU A 7 8.06 4.86 7.05
N GLN A 8 9.02 4.09 7.57
CA GLN A 8 9.33 2.75 7.04
C GLN A 8 8.14 1.80 7.14
N THR A 9 7.35 1.88 8.21
CA THR A 9 6.14 1.09 8.38
C THR A 9 5.10 1.40 7.30
N PHE A 10 4.79 2.68 7.07
CA PHE A 10 3.85 3.08 6.01
C PHE A 10 4.36 2.66 4.62
N VAL A 11 5.64 2.86 4.34
CA VAL A 11 6.25 2.45 3.07
C VAL A 11 6.14 0.94 2.88
N TRP A 12 6.41 0.16 3.92
CA TRP A 12 6.40 -1.30 3.82
C TRP A 12 4.99 -1.87 3.69
N PHE A 13 4.02 -1.35 4.45
CA PHE A 13 2.62 -1.73 4.28
C PHE A 13 2.06 -1.33 2.93
N GLY A 14 2.37 -0.12 2.45
CA GLY A 14 2.00 0.34 1.11
C GLY A 14 2.59 -0.55 0.01
N ALA A 15 3.87 -0.90 0.11
CA ALA A 15 4.54 -1.76 -0.86
C ALA A 15 3.97 -3.19 -0.88
N MET A 16 3.77 -3.80 0.29
CA MET A 16 3.18 -5.14 0.39
C MET A 16 1.72 -5.16 -0.07
N GLY A 17 0.92 -4.18 0.34
CA GLY A 17 -0.44 -4.03 -0.16
C GLY A 17 -0.44 -3.90 -1.69
N ALA A 18 0.43 -3.06 -2.25
CA ALA A 18 0.48 -2.82 -3.68
C ALA A 18 0.86 -4.11 -4.43
N LEU A 19 1.86 -4.84 -3.93
CA LEU A 19 2.27 -6.13 -4.47
C LEU A 19 1.10 -7.13 -4.51
N LEU A 20 0.33 -7.23 -3.43
CA LEU A 20 -0.84 -8.12 -3.36
C LEU A 20 -1.95 -7.69 -4.33
N PHE A 21 -2.25 -6.39 -4.41
CA PHE A 21 -3.28 -5.84 -5.30
C PHE A 21 -2.88 -6.00 -6.78
N LEU A 22 -1.61 -5.72 -7.11
CA LEU A 22 -1.03 -6.00 -8.43
C LEU A 22 -1.19 -7.48 -8.78
N SER A 23 -0.83 -8.38 -7.86
CA SER A 23 -0.91 -9.83 -8.07
C SER A 23 -2.35 -10.32 -8.23
N ALA A 24 -3.30 -9.64 -7.58
CA ALA A 24 -4.74 -9.89 -7.74
C ALA A 24 -5.32 -9.34 -9.05
N GLY A 25 -4.51 -8.69 -9.90
CA GLY A 25 -4.95 -8.17 -11.20
C GLY A 25 -5.74 -6.87 -11.12
N THR A 26 -5.65 -6.11 -10.03
CA THR A 26 -6.47 -4.89 -9.83
C THR A 26 -5.96 -3.66 -10.59
N LEU A 27 -5.09 -3.83 -11.60
CA LEU A 27 -4.48 -2.73 -12.35
C LEU A 27 -5.53 -1.79 -12.97
N HIS A 28 -6.62 -2.36 -13.47
CA HIS A 28 -7.69 -1.67 -14.18
C HIS A 28 -8.81 -1.19 -13.24
N TRP A 29 -8.63 -1.31 -11.92
CA TRP A 29 -9.64 -0.95 -10.93
C TRP A 29 -9.13 0.13 -9.96
N PRO A 30 -9.32 1.41 -10.30
CA PRO A 30 -8.83 2.53 -9.48
C PRO A 30 -9.32 2.52 -8.03
N GLY A 31 -10.54 2.02 -7.78
CA GLY A 31 -11.11 1.92 -6.43
C GLY A 31 -10.29 1.03 -5.48
N ALA A 32 -9.64 -0.01 -6.00
CA ALA A 32 -8.77 -0.88 -5.22
C ALA A 32 -7.54 -0.11 -4.68
N TRP A 33 -6.94 0.73 -5.52
CA TRP A 33 -5.79 1.55 -5.17
C TRP A 33 -6.15 2.67 -4.20
N VAL A 34 -7.31 3.30 -4.37
CA VAL A 34 -7.84 4.30 -3.41
C VAL A 34 -8.08 3.66 -2.04
N TYR A 35 -8.69 2.46 -2.02
CA TYR A 35 -8.88 1.71 -0.78
C TYR A 35 -7.56 1.40 -0.08
N LEU A 36 -6.54 0.97 -0.83
CA LEU A 36 -5.21 0.68 -0.30
C LEU A 36 -4.56 1.92 0.32
N VAL A 37 -4.65 3.08 -0.33
CA VAL A 37 -4.12 4.34 0.24
C VAL A 37 -4.90 4.78 1.48
N GLY A 38 -6.21 4.51 1.54
CA GLY A 38 -7.02 4.84 2.71
C GLY A 38 -6.77 3.92 3.92
N MET A 39 -6.28 2.70 3.70
CA MET A 39 -6.00 1.75 4.79
C MET A 39 -4.58 1.86 5.34
N VAL A 40 -3.61 2.26 4.49
CA VAL A 40 -2.19 2.37 4.85
C VAL A 40 -1.95 3.72 5.49
#